data_AF-A0A392VX55-F1
#
_entry.id   AF-A0A392VX55-F1
#
_cell.length_a   1.000
_cell.length_b   1.000
_cell.length_c   1.000
_cell.angle_alpha   90.00
_cell.angle_beta   90.00
_cell.angle_gamma   90.00
#
_symmetry.space_group_name_H-M   'P 1'
#
loop_
_entity.id
_entity.type
_entity.pdbx_description
1 polymer ?
#
loop_
_entity_poly.entity_id
_entity_poly.type
_entity_poly.pdbx_seq_one_letter_code
_entity_poly.pdbx_strand_id
1 'polypeptide(L)' 'MFKDDNFWEKFLEAEIIDPILMRLIALPCLEVYMDIAKRCLRSDPNERPAMGEVEVELEHALA' A
#
# COMPACT_ATOMS: atom_id res chain seq x y z
N MET A 1 -12.04 3.54 -2.21
CA MET A 1 -12.65 2.28 -2.67
C MET A 1 -12.29 2.08 -4.13
N PHE A 2 -11.07 1.59 -4.38
CA PHE A 2 -10.59 1.25 -5.72
C PHE A 2 -10.40 -0.26 -5.73
N LYS A 3 -11.40 -0.96 -6.27
CA LYS A 3 -11.34 -2.39 -6.52
C LYS A 3 -10.80 -2.59 -7.92
N ASP A 4 -9.47 -2.64 -8.03
CA ASP A 4 -8.85 -3.38 -9.12
C ASP A 4 -8.71 -4.82 -8.62
N ASP A 5 -9.76 -5.61 -8.84
CA ASP A 5 -9.89 -6.98 -8.31
C ASP A 5 -8.74 -7.91 -8.77
N ASN A 6 -8.01 -7.56 -9.84
CA ASN A 6 -6.84 -8.29 -10.34
C ASN A 6 -5.50 -7.91 -9.68
N PHE A 7 -5.43 -6.77 -8.98
CA PHE A 7 -4.16 -6.27 -8.44
C PHE A 7 -3.77 -7.00 -7.15
N TRP A 8 -4.73 -7.16 -6.24
CA TRP A 8 -4.52 -7.86 -4.97
C TRP A 8 -4.15 -9.32 -5.18
N GLU A 9 -4.79 -10.00 -6.13
CA GLU A 9 -4.46 -11.39 -6.49
C GLU A 9 -3.01 -11.51 -6.96
N LYS A 10 -2.58 -10.65 -7.88
CA LYS A 10 -1.19 -10.66 -8.38
C LYS A 10 -0.16 -10.31 -7.31
N PHE A 11 -0.53 -9.46 -6.35
CA PHE A 11 0.34 -9.12 -5.21
C PHE A 11 0.46 -10.26 -4.20
N LEU A 12 -0.65 -10.96 -3.92
CA LEU A 12 -0.69 -12.15 -3.07
C LEU A 12 0.11 -13.30 -3.70
N GLU A 13 0.00 -13.49 -5.01
CA GLU A 13 0.77 -14.49 -5.75
C GLU A 13 2.27 -14.20 -5.77
N ALA A 14 2.66 -12.93 -5.75
CA ALA A 14 4.07 -12.53 -5.80
C ALA A 14 4.79 -12.63 -4.44
N GLU A 15 4.10 -13.06 -3.36
CA GLU A 15 4.63 -13.17 -1.98
C GLU A 15 5.38 -11.90 -1.52
N ILE A 16 4.96 -10.72 -2.00
CA ILE A 16 5.64 -9.45 -1.71
C ILE A 16 5.47 -9.07 -0.24
N ILE A 17 4.36 -9.49 0.38
CA ILE A 17 4.03 -9.20 1.77
C ILE A 17 4.37 -10.39 2.64
N ASP A 18 5.08 -10.12 3.73
CA ASP A 18 5.35 -11.12 4.76
C ASP A 18 4.02 -11.80 5.18
N PRO A 19 3.91 -13.12 5.05
CA PRO A 19 2.70 -13.86 5.43
C PRO A 19 2.26 -13.62 6.88
N ILE A 20 3.18 -13.25 7.77
CA ILE A 20 2.88 -12.85 9.15
C ILE A 20 2.09 -11.54 9.16
N LEU A 21 2.52 -10.52 8.40
CA LEU A 21 1.84 -9.23 8.34
C LEU A 21 0.41 -9.34 7.78
N MET A 22 0.20 -10.23 6.80
CA MET A 22 -1.15 -10.54 6.29
C MET A 22 -2.10 -11.12 7.35
N ARG A 23 -1.57 -11.72 8.42
CA ARG A 23 -2.36 -12.28 9.53
C ARG A 23 -2.53 -11.29 10.69
N LEU A 24 -1.65 -10.30 10.79
CA LEU A 24 -1.63 -9.31 11.87
C LEU A 24 -2.37 -8.01 11.53
N ILE A 25 -2.39 -7.64 10.25
CA ILE A 25 -2.96 -6.38 9.76
C ILE A 25 -4.29 -6.67 9.08
N ALA A 26 -5.31 -5.86 9.36
CA ALA A 26 -6.58 -5.94 8.66
C ALA A 26 -6.38 -5.66 7.17
N LEU A 27 -6.99 -6.47 6.30
CA LEU A 27 -6.88 -6.33 4.84
C LEU A 27 -7.07 -4.88 4.36
N PRO A 28 -8.11 -4.12 4.77
CA PRO A 28 -8.28 -2.73 4.35
C PRO A 28 -7.14 -1.79 4.74
N CYS A 29 -6.50 -2.01 5.91
CA CYS A 29 -5.33 -1.23 6.32
C CYS A 29 -4.12 -1.57 5.44
N LEU A 30 -3.92 -2.87 5.17
CA LEU A 30 -2.88 -3.32 4.24
C LEU A 30 -3.08 -2.72 2.85
N GLU A 31 -4.32 -2.54 2.39
CA GLU A 31 -4.61 -1.89 1.11
C GLU A 31 -4.05 -0.47 1.04
N VAL A 32 -4.25 0.31 2.12
CA VAL A 32 -3.76 1.69 2.21
C VAL A 32 -2.24 1.74 2.22
N TYR A 33 -1.58 0.91 3.05
CA TYR A 33 -0.11 0.86 3.10
C TYR A 33 0.51 0.52 1.74
N MET A 34 -0.12 -0.40 1.00
CA MET A 34 0.37 -0.82 -0.30
C MET A 34 0.15 0.20 -1.39
N ASP A 35 -0.95 0.96 -1.34
CA ASP A 35 -1.14 2.09 -2.24
C ASP A 35 -0.07 3.17 -2.03
N ILE A 36 0.23 3.51 -0.78
CA ILE A 36 1.29 4.45 -0.41
C ILE A 36 2.63 3.97 -0.96
N ALA A 37 3.01 2.71 -0.68
CA ALA A 37 4.26 2.13 -1.14
C ALA A 37 4.38 2.14 -2.68
N LYS A 38 3.28 1.82 -3.38
CA LYS A 38 3.22 1.84 -4.85
C LYS A 38 3.44 3.24 -5.42
N ARG A 39 2.85 4.28 -4.81
CA ARG A 39 3.05 5.68 -5.22
C ARG A 39 4.49 6.14 -4.97
N CYS A 40 5.09 5.75 -3.85
CA CYS A 40 6.51 6.04 -3.57
C CYS A 40 7.48 5.41 -4.59
N LEU A 41 7.11 4.26 -5.17
CA LEU A 41 7.92 3.51 -6.13
C LEU A 41 7.64 3.84 -7.60
N ARG A 42 6.91 4.93 -7.90
CA ARG A 42 6.67 5.37 -9.28
C ARG A 42 7.98 5.63 -10.02
N SER A 43 8.05 5.17 -11.26
CA SER A 43 9.25 5.34 -12.10
C SER A 43 9.54 6.82 -12.35
N ASP A 44 8.52 7.64 -12.61
CA ASP A 44 8.64 9.09 -12.70
C ASP A 44 8.77 9.70 -11.29
N PRO A 45 9.88 10.38 -10.97
CA PRO A 45 10.05 11.05 -9.69
C PRO A 45 8.98 12.11 -9.38
N ASN A 46 8.37 12.73 -10.40
CA ASN A 46 7.36 13.77 -10.20
C ASN A 46 5.99 13.19 -9.83
N GLU A 47 5.77 11.88 -10.04
CA GLU A 47 4.55 11.19 -9.60
C GLU A 47 4.66 10.66 -8.16
N ARG A 48 5.85 10.78 -7.54
CA ARG A 48 6.06 10.32 -6.17
C ARG A 48 5.52 11.36 -5.18
N PRO A 49 4.84 10.91 -4.12
CA PRO A 49 4.37 11.81 -3.08
C PRO A 49 5.55 12.42 -2.32
N ALA A 50 5.36 13.63 -1.80
CA ALA A 50 6.30 14.23 -0.88
C ALA A 50 6.29 13.46 0.45
N MET A 51 7.42 13.43 1.17
CA MET A 51 7.52 12.69 2.43
C MET A 51 6.50 13.18 3.48
N GLY A 52 6.17 14.48 3.49
CA GLY A 52 5.11 15.01 4.36
C GLY A 52 3.70 14.50 4.01
N GLU A 53 3.42 14.24 2.74
CA GLU A 53 2.14 13.63 2.33
C GLU A 53 2.07 12.17 2.77
N VAL A 54 3.17 11.43 2.60
CA VAL A 54 3.30 10.04 3.04
C VAL A 54 3.10 9.92 4.56
N GLU A 55 3.70 10.81 5.35
CA GLU A 55 3.53 10.85 6.81
C GLU A 55 2.06 10.99 7.19
N VAL A 56 1.37 11.99 6.63
CA VAL A 56 -0.04 12.25 6.91
C VAL A 56 -0.92 11.06 6.50
N GLU A 57 -0.68 10.43 5.36
CA GLU A 57 -1.45 9.27 4.92
C GLU A 57 -1.24 8.05 5.84
N LEU A 58 -0.03 7.85 6.36
CA LEU A 58 0.26 6.78 7.33
C LEU A 58 -0.42 7.02 8.67
N GLU A 59 -0.45 8.26 9.16
CA GLU A 59 -1.18 8.63 10.39
C GLU A 59 -2.68 8.31 10.25
N HIS A 60 -3.28 8.59 9.09
CA HIS A 60 -4.68 8.23 8.82
C HIS A 60 -4.91 6.72 8.71
N ALA A 61 -3.94 5.96 8.21
CA ALA A 61 -4.06 4.50 8.08
C ALA A 61 -3.96 3.75 9.42
N LEU A 62 -3.37 4.38 10.44
CA LEU A 62 -3.21 3.85 11.80
C LEU A 62 -4.43 4.11 12.71
N ALA A 63 -5.37 4.97 12.28
CA ALA A 63 -6.50 5.45 13.07
C ALA A 63 -7.72 4.52 13.07
#